data_AF-A0A540V532-F1
#
_entry.id   AF-A0A540V532-F1
#
_cell.length_a   1.000
_cell.length_b   1.000
_cell.length_c   1.000
_cell.angle_alpha   90.00
_cell.angle_beta   90.00
_cell.angle_gamma   90.00
#
_symmetry.space_group_name_H-M   'P 1'
#
loop_
_entity.id
_entity.type
_entity.pdbx_description
1 polymer ?
#
loop_
_entity_poly.entity_id
_entity_poly.type
_entity_poly.pdbx_seq_one_letter_code
_entity_poly.pdbx_strand_id
1 'polypeptide(L)'
;MARIQVNNDILNLVQLQEELDGILFDYIDTSQKWDSAYNELKQLLEELIAYFKNYLRKNDGKLPDNEMYWSLFMDITSRIIYFKTFAYMNLLNDINEEQKEAIKQALHDAAGCLPNVQGRNMEFFQEISQTYHQLFQEKDDFEKYYYDKNNSLHDCLEYFNEYCVQKILN
;
A
#
# COMPACT_ATOMS: atom_id res chain seq x y z
N MET A 1 -0.38 17.43 -6.03
CA MET A 1 0.88 16.72 -6.33
C MET A 1 1.57 17.07 -7.65
N ALA A 2 2.91 16.93 -7.68
CA ALA A 2 3.68 16.79 -8.91
C ALA A 2 3.67 15.32 -9.37
N ARG A 3 3.56 15.06 -10.68
CA ARG A 3 3.61 13.69 -11.22
C ARG A 3 4.97 13.06 -10.97
N ILE A 4 4.98 11.78 -10.58
CA ILE A 4 6.24 11.05 -10.42
C ILE A 4 6.92 10.86 -11.78
N GLN A 5 8.21 11.15 -11.84
CA GLN A 5 8.97 11.06 -13.08
C GLN A 5 9.19 9.60 -13.48
N VAL A 6 9.04 9.33 -14.78
CA VAL A 6 9.35 8.04 -15.39
C VAL A 6 10.43 8.27 -16.45
N ASN A 7 11.61 7.69 -16.25
CA ASN A 7 12.75 7.82 -17.14
C ASN A 7 13.11 6.44 -17.70
N ASN A 8 13.21 6.31 -19.03
CA ASN A 8 13.46 5.03 -19.70
C ASN A 8 12.51 3.90 -19.23
N ASP A 9 11.22 4.20 -19.08
CA ASP A 9 10.17 3.30 -18.56
C ASP A 9 10.35 2.84 -17.09
N ILE A 10 11.25 3.48 -16.34
CA ILE A 10 11.48 3.21 -14.91
C ILE A 10 10.93 4.39 -14.11
N LEU A 11 10.02 4.10 -13.17
CA LEU A 11 9.45 5.09 -12.27
C LEU A 11 10.48 5.46 -11.19
N ASN A 12 10.60 6.76 -10.90
CA ASN A 12 11.56 7.25 -9.90
C ASN A 12 11.09 6.94 -8.47
N LEU A 13 11.54 5.81 -7.92
CA LEU A 13 11.15 5.37 -6.57
C LEU A 13 11.66 6.30 -5.46
N VAL A 14 12.77 7.02 -5.69
CA VAL A 14 13.29 7.99 -4.71
C VAL A 14 12.34 9.16 -4.59
N GLN A 15 11.94 9.74 -5.73
CA GLN A 15 10.94 10.82 -5.74
C GLN A 15 9.61 10.34 -5.16
N LEU A 16 9.16 9.13 -5.51
CA LEU A 16 7.93 8.56 -4.95
C LEU A 16 7.99 8.47 -3.42
N GLN A 17 9.11 8.03 -2.87
CA GLN A 17 9.31 7.95 -1.43
C GLN A 17 9.35 9.34 -0.77
N GLU A 18 10.05 10.31 -1.37
CA GLU A 18 10.08 11.69 -0.87
C GLU A 18 8.69 12.32 -0.83
N GLU A 19 7.87 12.07 -1.86
CA GLU A 19 6.49 12.56 -1.93
C GLU A 19 5.59 11.87 -0.90
N LEU A 20 5.73 10.56 -0.70
CA LEU A 20 5.06 9.84 0.39
C LEU A 20 5.44 10.47 1.75
N ASP A 21 6.74 10.56 2.05
CA ASP A 21 7.24 11.07 3.32
C ASP A 21 6.78 12.51 3.57
N GLY A 22 6.73 13.35 2.53
CA GLY A 22 6.18 14.70 2.59
C GLY A 22 4.69 14.71 2.98
N ILE A 23 3.87 13.85 2.37
CA ILE A 23 2.45 13.73 2.73
C ILE A 23 2.28 13.30 4.19
N LEU A 24 3.03 12.29 4.64
CA LEU A 24 2.96 11.79 6.01
C LEU A 24 3.33 12.91 6.99
N PHE A 25 4.44 13.59 6.75
CA PHE A 25 4.90 14.67 7.62
C PHE A 25 3.91 15.84 7.67
N ASP A 26 3.50 16.35 6.52
CA ASP A 26 2.67 17.56 6.44
C ASP A 26 1.25 17.31 6.93
N TYR A 27 0.63 16.20 6.52
CA TYR A 27 -0.81 15.98 6.69
C TYR A 27 -1.18 14.95 7.74
N ILE A 28 -0.32 13.98 8.06
CA ILE A 28 -0.59 12.96 9.08
C ILE A 28 0.04 13.37 10.42
N ASP A 29 1.36 13.58 10.45
CA ASP A 29 2.10 13.79 11.69
C ASP A 29 1.92 15.20 12.25
N THR A 30 1.94 16.22 11.38
CA THR A 30 1.95 17.63 11.82
C THR A 30 0.56 18.25 11.89
N SER A 31 -0.18 18.26 10.77
CA SER A 31 -1.42 19.06 10.66
C SER A 31 -2.72 18.26 10.80
N GLN A 32 -2.66 16.92 10.78
CA GLN A 32 -3.82 16.02 10.86
C GLN A 32 -4.93 16.38 9.84
N LYS A 33 -4.54 16.83 8.64
CA LYS A 33 -5.45 17.13 7.54
C LYS A 33 -5.77 15.86 6.78
N TRP A 34 -6.57 15.00 7.39
CA TRP A 34 -6.87 13.65 6.89
C TRP A 34 -7.44 13.63 5.47
N ASP A 35 -8.23 14.64 5.08
CA ASP A 35 -8.79 14.74 3.73
C ASP A 35 -7.69 14.98 2.68
N SER A 36 -6.73 15.86 3.01
CA SER A 36 -5.57 16.13 2.16
C SER A 36 -4.65 14.92 2.06
N ALA A 37 -4.39 14.25 3.19
CA ALA A 37 -3.61 13.01 3.20
C ALA A 37 -4.25 11.93 2.33
N TYR A 38 -5.55 11.67 2.51
CA TYR A 38 -6.28 10.66 1.75
C TYR A 38 -6.24 10.94 0.24
N ASN A 39 -6.53 12.19 -0.16
CA ASN A 39 -6.59 12.57 -1.57
C ASN A 39 -5.23 12.50 -2.27
N GLU A 40 -4.14 12.95 -1.63
CA GLU A 40 -2.80 12.88 -2.23
C GLU A 40 -2.26 11.42 -2.26
N LEU A 41 -2.49 10.63 -1.20
CA LEU A 41 -2.11 9.20 -1.19
C LEU A 41 -2.90 8.38 -2.21
N LYS A 42 -4.18 8.73 -2.42
CA LYS A 42 -5.01 8.13 -3.48
C LYS A 42 -4.41 8.43 -4.85
N GLN A 43 -4.01 9.68 -5.12
CA GLN A 43 -3.39 10.05 -6.39
C GLN A 43 -2.07 9.31 -6.62
N LEU A 44 -1.20 9.21 -5.60
CA LEU A 44 0.01 8.39 -5.70
C LEU A 44 -0.30 6.94 -6.08
N LEU A 45 -1.28 6.33 -5.40
CA LEU A 45 -1.63 4.95 -5.65
C LEU A 45 -2.16 4.75 -7.07
N GLU A 46 -2.99 5.66 -7.57
CA GLU A 46 -3.47 5.64 -8.96
C GLU A 46 -2.33 5.73 -9.98
N GLU A 47 -1.31 6.56 -9.72
CA GLU A 47 -0.10 6.64 -10.54
C GLU A 47 0.69 5.30 -10.55
N LEU A 48 0.82 4.65 -9.38
CA LEU A 48 1.49 3.36 -9.27
C LEU A 48 0.72 2.23 -9.98
N ILE A 49 -0.60 2.19 -9.83
CA ILE A 49 -1.47 1.25 -10.55
C ILE A 49 -1.33 1.47 -12.06
N ALA A 50 -1.37 2.72 -12.52
CA ALA A 50 -1.24 3.04 -13.94
C ALA A 50 0.14 2.65 -14.49
N TYR A 51 1.21 2.91 -13.73
CA TYR A 51 2.57 2.50 -14.06
C TYR A 51 2.69 0.97 -14.16
N PHE A 52 2.22 0.24 -13.15
CA PHE A 52 2.30 -1.22 -13.11
C PHE A 52 1.48 -1.88 -14.23
N LYS A 53 0.25 -1.41 -14.48
CA LYS A 53 -0.56 -1.88 -15.62
C LYS A 53 0.12 -1.63 -16.96
N ASN A 54 0.76 -0.48 -17.14
CA ASN A 54 1.53 -0.18 -18.34
C ASN A 54 2.74 -1.12 -18.49
N TYR A 55 3.44 -1.42 -17.39
CA TYR A 55 4.52 -2.40 -17.39
C TYR A 55 4.02 -3.77 -17.85
N LEU A 56 2.93 -4.29 -17.25
CA LEU A 56 2.38 -5.59 -17.63
C LEU A 56 1.96 -5.62 -19.09
N ARG A 57 1.30 -4.58 -19.60
CA ARG A 57 0.89 -4.50 -21.01
C ARG A 57 2.09 -4.55 -21.96
N LYS A 58 3.21 -3.93 -21.60
CA LYS A 58 4.45 -3.94 -22.41
C LYS A 58 5.19 -5.28 -22.38
N ASN A 59 4.93 -6.10 -21.36
CA ASN A 59 5.62 -7.36 -21.11
C ASN A 59 4.69 -8.59 -21.22
N ASP A 60 3.63 -8.50 -22.04
CA ASP A 60 2.67 -9.59 -22.27
C ASP A 60 2.05 -10.17 -20.99
N GLY A 61 1.79 -9.32 -20.00
CA GLY A 61 1.22 -9.69 -18.71
C GLY A 61 2.20 -10.35 -17.74
N LYS A 62 3.48 -10.46 -18.09
CA LYS A 62 4.48 -11.07 -17.20
C LYS A 62 4.81 -10.15 -16.04
N LEU A 63 4.77 -10.72 -14.83
CA LEU A 63 5.25 -10.06 -13.63
C LEU A 63 6.75 -9.78 -13.73
N PRO A 64 7.23 -8.70 -13.11
CA PRO A 64 8.64 -8.37 -13.13
C PRO A 64 9.50 -9.35 -12.33
N ASP A 65 10.77 -9.45 -12.73
CA ASP A 65 11.79 -10.36 -12.16
C ASP A 65 12.96 -9.64 -11.46
N ASN A 66 13.19 -8.34 -11.72
CA ASN A 66 14.22 -7.57 -11.02
C ASN A 66 13.88 -7.39 -9.54
N GLU A 67 14.58 -8.13 -8.68
CA GLU A 67 14.27 -8.15 -7.26
C GLU A 67 14.44 -6.80 -6.56
N MET A 68 15.52 -6.06 -6.82
CA MET A 68 15.81 -4.86 -6.02
C MET A 68 14.81 -3.72 -6.26
N TYR A 69 14.57 -3.37 -7.54
CA TYR A 69 13.69 -2.27 -7.89
C TYR A 69 12.24 -2.58 -7.47
N TRP A 70 11.75 -3.77 -7.81
CA TRP A 70 10.35 -4.11 -7.55
C TRP A 70 10.07 -4.40 -6.08
N SER A 71 11.07 -4.84 -5.32
CA SER A 71 10.94 -4.97 -3.87
C SER A 71 10.79 -3.60 -3.19
N LEU A 72 11.53 -2.58 -3.64
CA LEU A 72 11.33 -1.19 -3.17
C LEU A 72 9.99 -0.62 -3.64
N PHE A 73 9.60 -0.88 -4.89
CA PHE A 73 8.27 -0.49 -5.40
C PHE A 73 7.15 -1.07 -4.52
N MET A 74 7.24 -2.34 -4.14
CA MET A 74 6.25 -3.00 -3.28
C MET A 74 6.27 -2.48 -1.84
N ASP A 75 7.45 -2.21 -1.27
CA ASP A 75 7.55 -1.57 0.06
C ASP A 75 6.80 -0.24 0.11
N ILE A 76 7.02 0.62 -0.90
CA ILE A 76 6.37 1.93 -0.98
C ILE A 76 4.87 1.78 -1.26
N THR A 77 4.49 0.85 -2.14
CA THR A 77 3.08 0.57 -2.47
C THR A 77 2.29 0.12 -1.24
N SER A 78 2.84 -0.81 -0.45
CA SER A 78 2.23 -1.27 0.80
C SER A 78 2.01 -0.11 1.78
N ARG A 79 3.01 0.77 1.94
CA ARG A 79 2.90 1.98 2.78
C ARG A 79 1.81 2.92 2.30
N ILE A 80 1.73 3.19 1.00
CA ILE A 80 0.70 4.07 0.44
C ILE A 80 -0.69 3.47 0.68
N ILE A 81 -0.90 2.17 0.43
CA ILE A 81 -2.19 1.50 0.68
C ILE A 81 -2.59 1.64 2.15
N TYR A 82 -1.66 1.35 3.06
CA TYR A 82 -1.89 1.46 4.50
C TYR A 82 -2.21 2.89 4.92
N PHE A 83 -1.37 3.88 4.61
CA PHE A 83 -1.58 5.26 5.07
C PHE A 83 -2.80 5.90 4.41
N LYS A 84 -3.15 5.53 3.17
CA LYS A 84 -4.42 5.93 2.53
C LYS A 84 -5.60 5.40 3.34
N THR A 85 -5.53 4.14 3.75
CA THR A 85 -6.55 3.50 4.59
C THR A 85 -6.63 4.16 5.96
N PHE A 86 -5.49 4.44 6.59
CA PHE A 86 -5.41 5.13 7.86
C PHE A 86 -6.00 6.54 7.80
N ALA A 87 -5.69 7.31 6.76
CA ALA A 87 -6.29 8.62 6.53
C ALA A 87 -7.81 8.52 6.32
N TYR A 88 -8.25 7.53 5.54
CA TYR A 88 -9.68 7.27 5.33
C TYR A 88 -10.41 6.96 6.65
N MET A 89 -9.84 6.11 7.51
CA MET A 89 -10.39 5.80 8.83
C MET A 89 -10.59 7.05 9.68
N ASN A 90 -9.60 7.96 9.67
CA ASN A 90 -9.66 9.21 10.44
C ASN A 90 -10.63 10.26 9.85
N LEU A 91 -11.12 10.05 8.63
CA LEU A 91 -12.20 10.86 8.04
C LEU A 91 -13.59 10.38 8.46
N LEU A 92 -13.72 9.14 8.92
CA LEU A 92 -14.99 8.55 9.29
C LEU A 92 -15.35 8.95 10.73
N ASN A 93 -16.50 9.61 10.89
CA ASN A 93 -17.06 9.90 12.22
C ASN A 93 -17.61 8.62 12.88
N ASP A 94 -18.23 7.75 12.07
CA ASP A 94 -18.72 6.43 12.45
C ASP A 94 -18.42 5.47 11.28
N ILE A 95 -17.90 4.28 11.58
CA ILE A 95 -17.59 3.26 10.58
C ILE A 95 -18.79 2.32 10.47
N ASN A 96 -19.46 2.31 9.33
CA ASN A 96 -20.50 1.33 9.04
C ASN A 96 -19.90 -0.02 8.58
N GLU A 97 -20.71 -1.08 8.50
CA GLU A 97 -20.23 -2.42 8.14
C GLU A 97 -19.59 -2.49 6.74
N GLU A 98 -20.10 -1.75 5.75
CA GLU A 98 -19.52 -1.72 4.41
C GLU A 98 -18.12 -1.07 4.41
N GLN A 99 -17.99 0.05 5.13
CA GLN A 99 -16.72 0.75 5.31
C GLN A 99 -15.73 -0.10 6.10
N LYS A 100 -16.23 -0.81 7.12
CA LYS A 100 -15.43 -1.72 7.94
C LYS A 100 -14.84 -2.86 7.12
N GLU A 101 -15.64 -3.51 6.26
CA GLU A 101 -15.16 -4.54 5.33
C GLU A 101 -14.18 -3.97 4.29
N ALA A 102 -14.43 -2.77 3.77
CA ALA A 102 -13.51 -2.10 2.86
C ALA A 102 -12.15 -1.80 3.53
N ILE A 103 -12.15 -1.33 4.78
CA ILE A 103 -10.94 -1.13 5.58
C ILE A 103 -10.24 -2.46 5.85
N LYS A 104 -11.00 -3.51 6.18
CA LYS A 104 -10.47 -4.86 6.40
C LYS A 104 -9.70 -5.34 5.17
N GLN A 105 -10.33 -5.27 4.00
CA GLN A 105 -9.71 -5.64 2.73
C GLN A 105 -8.46 -4.79 2.44
N ALA A 106 -8.52 -3.48 2.64
CA ALA A 106 -7.38 -2.60 2.37
C ALA A 106 -6.17 -2.89 3.28
N LEU A 107 -6.39 -3.29 4.54
CA LEU A 107 -5.31 -3.75 5.43
C LEU A 107 -4.72 -5.10 4.98
N HIS A 108 -5.56 -6.01 4.48
CA HIS A 108 -5.11 -7.24 3.84
C HIS A 108 -4.29 -6.96 2.56
N ASP A 109 -4.70 -5.99 1.76
CA ASP A 109 -3.98 -5.59 0.54
C ASP A 109 -2.62 -4.97 0.90
N ALA A 110 -2.56 -4.12 1.93
CA ALA A 110 -1.31 -3.53 2.42
C ALA A 110 -0.34 -4.62 2.90
N ALA A 111 -0.80 -5.55 3.75
CA ALA A 111 0.03 -6.66 4.24
C ALA A 111 0.39 -7.66 3.12
N GLY A 112 -0.53 -7.93 2.19
CA GLY A 112 -0.31 -8.77 1.02
C GLY A 112 0.76 -8.22 0.09
N CYS A 113 0.84 -6.89 -0.03
CA CYS A 113 1.84 -6.18 -0.82
C CYS A 113 3.19 -6.00 -0.10
N LEU A 114 3.34 -6.41 1.16
CA LEU A 114 4.53 -6.17 1.97
C LEU A 114 5.49 -7.37 1.93
N PRO A 115 6.65 -7.28 1.28
CA PRO A 115 7.60 -8.39 1.21
C PRO A 115 8.40 -8.53 2.51
N ASN A 116 8.90 -9.74 2.81
CA ASN A 116 9.89 -9.97 3.87
C ASN A 116 9.52 -9.35 5.24
N VAL A 117 8.30 -9.62 5.71
CA VAL A 117 7.77 -9.09 6.98
C VAL A 117 8.53 -9.61 8.20
N GLN A 118 9.20 -10.76 8.11
CA GLN A 118 10.07 -11.25 9.20
C GLN A 118 11.43 -10.52 9.27
N GLY A 119 11.76 -9.74 8.23
CA GLY A 119 13.04 -9.04 8.10
C GLY A 119 12.86 -7.53 8.16
N ARG A 120 13.21 -6.85 7.07
CA ARG A 120 13.29 -5.38 7.02
C ARG A 120 11.96 -4.66 7.26
N ASN A 121 10.84 -5.36 7.04
CA ASN A 121 9.49 -4.78 7.12
C ASN A 121 8.75 -5.15 8.41
N MET A 122 9.42 -5.77 9.39
CA MET A 122 8.78 -6.23 10.63
C MET A 122 8.08 -5.11 11.41
N GLU A 123 8.75 -3.98 11.60
CA GLU A 123 8.19 -2.85 12.37
C GLU A 123 6.92 -2.31 11.70
N PHE A 124 6.97 -2.13 10.38
CA PHE A 124 5.82 -1.65 9.63
C PHE A 124 4.68 -2.69 9.59
N PHE A 125 5.02 -3.97 9.48
CA PHE A 125 4.03 -5.05 9.57
C PHE A 125 3.32 -5.10 10.93
N GLN A 126 4.06 -4.87 12.02
CA GLN A 126 3.48 -4.76 13.36
C GLN A 126 2.50 -3.59 13.44
N GLU A 127 2.79 -2.47 12.78
CA GLU A 127 1.88 -1.32 12.73
C GLU A 127 0.55 -1.64 12.03
N ILE A 128 0.62 -2.30 10.86
CA ILE A 128 -0.58 -2.77 10.13
C ILE A 128 -1.40 -3.72 11.02
N SER A 129 -0.71 -4.67 11.68
CA SER A 129 -1.35 -5.68 12.54
C SER A 129 -2.00 -5.06 13.79
N GLN A 130 -1.37 -4.03 14.37
CA GLN A 130 -1.96 -3.27 15.48
C GLN A 130 -3.21 -2.51 15.04
N THR A 131 -3.16 -1.84 13.89
CA THR A 131 -4.32 -1.14 13.31
C THR A 131 -5.48 -2.10 13.04
N TYR A 132 -5.20 -3.26 12.43
CA TYR A 132 -6.19 -4.31 12.22
C TYR A 132 -6.81 -4.77 13.55
N HIS A 133 -5.98 -5.07 14.55
CA HIS A 133 -6.46 -5.51 15.85
C HIS A 133 -7.37 -4.49 16.54
N GLN A 134 -7.02 -3.21 16.50
CA GLN A 134 -7.83 -2.16 17.13
C GLN A 134 -9.25 -2.08 16.57
N LEU A 135 -9.43 -2.37 15.27
CA LEU A 135 -10.73 -2.29 14.61
C LEU A 135 -11.56 -3.58 14.70
N PHE A 136 -10.89 -4.74 14.62
CA PHE A 136 -11.57 -6.03 14.46
C PHE A 136 -11.49 -6.92 15.71
N GLN A 137 -10.60 -6.61 16.66
CA GLN A 137 -10.32 -7.45 17.83
C GLN A 137 -9.84 -8.88 17.50
N GLU A 138 -9.39 -9.10 16.26
CA GLU A 138 -8.97 -10.39 15.69
C GLU A 138 -7.43 -10.44 15.49
N LYS A 139 -6.63 -10.30 16.57
CA LYS A 139 -5.17 -10.15 16.42
C LYS A 139 -4.50 -11.40 15.83
N ASP A 140 -4.85 -12.55 16.38
CA ASP A 140 -3.99 -13.74 16.30
C ASP A 140 -4.01 -14.40 14.92
N ASP A 141 -5.09 -14.25 14.14
CA ASP A 141 -5.19 -14.87 12.81
C ASP A 141 -4.54 -14.00 11.72
N PHE A 142 -4.69 -12.68 11.80
CA PHE A 142 -4.11 -11.75 10.81
C PHE A 142 -2.59 -11.69 10.89
N GLU A 143 -2.07 -11.38 12.09
CA GLU A 143 -0.62 -11.20 12.29
C GLU A 143 0.11 -12.51 11.99
N LYS A 144 -0.41 -13.63 12.50
CA LYS A 144 0.19 -14.95 12.26
C LYS A 144 0.14 -15.34 10.78
N TYR A 145 -0.97 -15.10 10.08
CA TYR A 145 -1.08 -15.45 8.67
C TYR A 145 0.02 -14.81 7.83
N TYR A 146 0.19 -13.49 7.92
CA TYR A 146 1.18 -12.78 7.12
C TYR A 146 2.61 -12.99 7.61
N TYR A 147 2.81 -13.15 8.92
CA TYR A 147 4.12 -13.50 9.48
C TYR A 147 4.59 -14.87 8.99
N ASP A 148 3.74 -15.90 9.05
CA ASP A 148 4.08 -17.26 8.62
C ASP A 148 4.24 -17.35 7.10
N LYS A 149 3.40 -16.62 6.35
CA LYS A 149 3.49 -16.55 4.88
C LYS A 149 4.77 -15.87 4.41
N ASN A 150 5.21 -14.83 5.13
CA ASN A 150 6.42 -14.06 4.85
C ASN A 150 6.64 -13.78 3.35
N ASN A 151 5.67 -13.09 2.74
CA ASN A 151 5.55 -12.93 1.29
C ASN A 151 6.90 -12.66 0.60
N SER A 152 7.16 -13.45 -0.44
CA SER A 152 8.22 -13.15 -1.39
C SER A 152 7.82 -11.94 -2.25
N LEU A 153 8.77 -11.39 -3.00
CA LEU A 153 8.45 -10.36 -3.99
C LEU A 153 7.39 -10.85 -4.99
N HIS A 154 7.48 -12.11 -5.43
CA HIS A 154 6.54 -12.67 -6.37
C HIS A 154 5.11 -12.68 -5.81
N ASP A 155 4.94 -13.14 -4.57
CA ASP A 155 3.64 -13.14 -3.89
C ASP A 155 3.07 -11.70 -3.80
N CYS A 156 3.92 -10.73 -3.47
CA CYS A 156 3.51 -9.32 -3.37
C CYS A 156 3.05 -8.75 -4.72
N LEU A 157 3.75 -9.09 -5.81
CA LEU A 157 3.40 -8.66 -7.16
C LEU A 157 2.12 -9.32 -7.66
N GLU A 158 1.87 -10.58 -7.29
CA GLU A 158 0.60 -11.26 -7.55
C GLU A 158 -0.54 -10.58 -6.81
N TYR A 159 -0.40 -10.32 -5.50
CA TYR A 159 -1.38 -9.55 -4.73
C TYR A 159 -1.67 -8.19 -5.35
N PHE A 160 -0.62 -7.45 -5.72
CA PHE A 160 -0.81 -6.13 -6.30
C PHE A 160 -1.44 -6.18 -7.70
N ASN A 161 -1.17 -7.22 -8.47
CA ASN A 161 -1.84 -7.44 -9.74
C ASN A 161 -3.33 -7.73 -9.55
N GLU A 162 -3.70 -8.55 -8.57
CA GLU A 162 -5.11 -8.78 -8.20
C GLU A 162 -5.77 -7.48 -7.74
N TYR A 163 -5.12 -6.73 -6.84
CA TYR A 163 -5.56 -5.40 -6.40
C TYR A 163 -5.83 -4.46 -7.58
N CYS A 164 -4.93 -4.43 -8.56
CA CYS A 164 -5.07 -3.62 -9.77
C CYS A 164 -6.29 -4.01 -10.64
N VAL A 165 -6.71 -5.28 -10.60
CA VAL A 165 -7.85 -5.81 -11.37
C VAL A 165 -9.17 -5.63 -10.61
N GLN A 166 -9.13 -5.69 -9.27
CA GLN A 166 -10.30 -5.49 -8.43
C GLN A 166 -10.81 -4.04 -8.52
N LYS A 167 -12.12 -3.86 -8.69
CA LYS A 167 -12.80 -2.54 -8.71
C LYS A 167 -13.20 -2.07 -7.31
N ILE A 168 -12.41 -2.35 -6.28
CA ILE A 168 -12.78 -1.97 -4.91
C ILE A 168 -12.11 -0.63 -4.58
N LEU A 169 -12.91 0.43 -4.71
CA LEU A 169 -12.63 1.81 -4.30
C LEU A 169 -11.40 2.48 -4.95
N ASN A 170 -11.42 2.58 -6.29
CA ASN A 170 -10.85 3.75 -6.98
C ASN A 170 -11.92 4.83 -7.06
#